data_AF-A0A8B8PAD8-F1
#
_entry.id   AF-A0A8B8PAD8-F1
#
_cell.length_a   1.000
_cell.length_b   1.000
_cell.length_c   1.000
_cell.angle_alpha   90.00
_cell.angle_beta   90.00
_cell.angle_gamma   90.00
#
_symmetry.space_group_name_H-M   'P 1'
#
loop_
_entity.id
_entity.type
_entity.pdbx_description
1 polymer ?
#
loop_
_entity_poly.entity_id
_entity_poly.type
_entity_poly.pdbx_seq_one_letter_code
_entity_poly.pdbx_strand_id
1 'polypeptide(L)'
;MDSPSQKLVILLAFSLALVFSASSASAESKLVNEVCSRTNDYPSCIAALQLDLRATKATTLLSLSEIALQAAATDTARSRKDVDRMLADPNTRSSWKPALQTCKANFDKVAAEFSAASRKLMMDRLSANYDVLMASQAINACLAFLRSHKQNVPPLVTRRAHAKSFVSIDLVVTE
;
A
#
# COMPACT_ATOMS: atom_id res chain seq x y z
N MET A 1 -22.23 -39.09 31.52
CA MET A 1 -23.54 -38.84 30.87
C MET A 1 -23.70 -37.35 30.77
N ASP A 2 -23.33 -36.76 29.64
CA ASP A 2 -23.44 -35.31 29.46
C ASP A 2 -24.92 -34.92 29.37
N SER A 3 -25.32 -33.97 30.21
CA SER A 3 -26.71 -33.51 30.29
C SER A 3 -27.14 -32.88 28.95
N PRO A 4 -28.36 -33.16 28.45
CA PRO A 4 -28.88 -32.58 27.19
C PRO A 4 -28.75 -31.05 27.13
N SER A 5 -28.88 -30.39 28.30
CA SER A 5 -28.74 -28.94 28.45
C SER A 5 -27.34 -28.43 28.13
N GLN A 6 -26.29 -29.22 28.42
CA GLN A 6 -24.89 -28.84 28.18
C GLN A 6 -24.57 -28.88 26.68
N LYS A 7 -25.14 -29.83 25.93
CA LYS A 7 -25.00 -29.90 24.47
C LYS A 7 -25.69 -28.73 23.78
N LEU A 8 -26.85 -28.30 24.29
CA LEU A 8 -27.60 -27.15 23.77
C LEU A 8 -26.85 -25.82 23.97
N VAL A 9 -26.25 -25.63 25.16
CA VAL A 9 -25.45 -24.43 25.46
C VAL A 9 -24.18 -24.35 24.61
N ILE A 10 -23.51 -25.48 24.37
CA ILE A 10 -22.32 -25.53 23.49
C ILE A 10 -22.69 -25.21 22.03
N LEU A 11 -23.81 -25.76 21.53
CA LEU A 11 -24.31 -25.46 20.17
C LEU A 11 -24.68 -23.98 20.01
N LEU A 12 -25.34 -23.39 21.00
CA LEU A 12 -25.68 -21.96 20.99
C LEU A 12 -24.43 -21.06 21.04
N ALA A 13 -23.42 -21.42 21.86
CA ALA A 13 -22.16 -20.70 21.93
C ALA A 13 -21.35 -20.77 20.62
N PHE A 14 -21.32 -21.94 19.97
CA PHE A 14 -20.70 -22.10 18.64
C PHE A 14 -21.43 -21.31 17.56
N SER A 15 -22.76 -21.28 17.61
CA SER A 15 -23.59 -20.52 16.66
C SER A 15 -23.38 -19.01 16.80
N LEU A 16 -23.30 -18.50 18.04
CA LEU A 16 -22.97 -17.10 18.30
C LEU A 16 -21.55 -16.77 17.83
N ALA A 17 -20.56 -17.63 18.08
CA ALA A 17 -19.18 -17.42 17.63
C ALA A 17 -19.06 -17.36 16.09
N LEU A 18 -19.86 -18.13 15.35
CA LEU A 18 -19.91 -18.09 13.89
C LEU A 18 -20.54 -16.79 13.37
N VAL A 19 -21.58 -16.26 14.03
CA VAL A 19 -22.20 -14.97 13.67
C VAL A 19 -21.26 -13.79 13.97
N PHE A 20 -20.51 -13.84 15.08
CA PHE A 20 -19.50 -12.81 15.41
C PHE A 20 -18.25 -12.91 14.52
N SER A 21 -17.90 -14.08 14.01
CA SER A 21 -16.78 -14.25 13.06
C SER A 21 -17.15 -13.80 11.63
N ALA A 22 -18.43 -13.68 11.31
CA ALA A 22 -18.90 -13.26 10.00
C ALA A 22 -18.91 -11.72 9.79
N SER A 23 -18.56 -10.94 10.81
CA SER A 23 -18.61 -9.46 10.74
C SER A 23 -17.23 -8.83 10.78
N SER A 24 -16.48 -8.92 9.68
CA SER A 24 -15.46 -7.92 9.34
C SER A 24 -15.07 -7.90 7.86
N ALA A 25 -15.91 -8.39 6.95
CA ALA A 25 -15.81 -7.98 5.56
C ALA A 25 -16.36 -6.55 5.51
N SER A 26 -15.50 -5.53 5.60
CA SER A 26 -15.91 -4.17 5.26
C SER A 26 -16.53 -4.26 3.87
N ALA A 27 -17.82 -3.95 3.72
CA ALA A 27 -18.41 -3.87 2.40
C ALA A 27 -17.58 -2.86 1.61
N GLU A 28 -16.76 -3.35 0.67
CA GLU A 28 -15.85 -2.52 -0.11
C GLU A 28 -16.71 -1.51 -0.86
N SER A 29 -16.27 -0.25 -0.87
CA SER A 29 -17.06 0.78 -1.55
C SER A 29 -17.14 0.42 -3.04
N LYS A 30 -18.30 0.66 -3.67
CA LYS A 30 -18.47 0.41 -5.10
C LYS A 30 -17.37 1.09 -5.94
N LEU A 31 -16.94 2.28 -5.50
CA LEU A 31 -15.88 3.05 -6.12
C LEU A 31 -14.51 2.39 -6.00
N VAL A 32 -14.18 1.83 -4.82
CA VAL A 32 -12.95 1.06 -4.60
C VAL A 32 -12.91 -0.15 -5.54
N ASN A 33 -14.02 -0.88 -5.63
CA ASN A 33 -14.12 -2.05 -6.52
C ASN A 33 -13.97 -1.66 -7.99
N GLU A 34 -14.62 -0.57 -8.42
CA GLU A 34 -14.50 -0.04 -9.77
C GLU A 34 -13.06 0.29 -10.12
N VAL A 35 -12.36 1.05 -9.27
CA VAL A 35 -10.96 1.41 -9.49
C VAL A 35 -10.07 0.18 -9.49
N CYS A 36 -10.18 -0.69 -8.49
CA CYS A 36 -9.31 -1.86 -8.38
C CYS A 36 -9.52 -2.87 -9.50
N SER A 37 -10.74 -2.98 -10.06
CA SER A 37 -11.02 -3.85 -11.20
C SER A 37 -10.32 -3.42 -12.49
N ARG A 38 -9.91 -2.15 -12.58
CA ARG A 38 -9.17 -1.58 -13.72
C ARG A 38 -7.64 -1.63 -13.52
N THR A 39 -7.18 -2.05 -12.35
CA THR A 39 -5.74 -2.24 -12.10
C THR A 39 -5.30 -3.64 -12.53
N ASN A 40 -4.00 -3.83 -12.74
CA ASN A 40 -3.43 -5.14 -13.09
C ASN A 40 -3.34 -6.11 -11.90
N ASP A 41 -3.63 -5.66 -10.68
CA ASP A 41 -3.53 -6.43 -9.45
C ASP A 41 -4.59 -5.96 -8.44
N TYR A 42 -5.78 -6.55 -8.56
CA TYR A 42 -6.92 -6.22 -7.71
C TYR A 42 -6.61 -6.42 -6.21
N PRO A 43 -6.08 -7.57 -5.74
CA PRO A 43 -5.76 -7.75 -4.33
C PRO A 43 -4.79 -6.70 -3.78
N SER A 44 -3.73 -6.38 -4.52
CA SER A 44 -2.77 -5.36 -4.07
C SER A 44 -3.37 -3.95 -4.08
N CYS A 45 -4.27 -3.65 -5.02
CA CYS A 45 -5.02 -2.40 -5.02
C CYS A 45 -5.90 -2.25 -3.78
N ILE A 46 -6.68 -3.28 -3.43
CA ILE A 46 -7.50 -3.30 -2.21
C ILE A 46 -6.62 -3.12 -0.97
N ALA A 47 -5.54 -3.88 -0.86
CA ALA A 47 -4.63 -3.78 0.27
C ALA A 47 -4.01 -2.38 0.40
N ALA A 48 -3.67 -1.74 -0.72
CA ALA A 48 -3.14 -0.37 -0.73
C ALA A 48 -4.18 0.65 -0.25
N LEU A 49 -5.42 0.57 -0.73
CA LEU A 49 -6.50 1.47 -0.32
C LEU A 49 -6.92 1.26 1.14
N GLN A 50 -6.79 0.04 1.67
CA GLN A 50 -7.06 -0.26 3.08
C GLN A 50 -6.02 0.34 4.05
N LEU A 51 -4.87 0.83 3.56
CA LEU A 51 -3.90 1.56 4.39
C LEU A 51 -4.47 2.88 4.95
N ASP A 52 -5.51 3.42 4.31
CA ASP A 52 -6.26 4.57 4.81
C ASP A 52 -7.77 4.33 4.70
N LEU A 53 -8.43 4.11 5.84
CA LEU A 53 -9.85 3.83 5.91
C LEU A 53 -10.74 4.97 5.37
N ARG A 54 -10.20 6.17 5.11
CA ARG A 54 -10.95 7.23 4.40
C ARG A 54 -11.30 6.80 2.98
N ALA A 55 -10.51 5.91 2.36
CA ALA A 55 -10.76 5.42 1.00
C ALA A 55 -12.13 4.72 0.86
N THR A 56 -12.60 4.04 1.91
CA THR A 56 -13.91 3.37 1.91
C THR A 56 -15.09 4.35 1.93
N LYS A 57 -14.83 5.60 2.34
CA LYS A 57 -15.81 6.68 2.41
C LYS A 57 -15.73 7.65 1.24
N ALA A 58 -14.77 7.46 0.33
CA ALA A 58 -14.62 8.32 -0.84
C ALA A 58 -15.85 8.19 -1.75
N THR A 59 -16.40 9.33 -2.16
CA THR A 59 -17.61 9.41 -3.01
C THR A 59 -17.29 9.78 -4.46
N THR A 60 -16.06 10.18 -4.75
CA THR A 60 -15.59 10.57 -6.08
C THR A 60 -14.23 9.97 -6.38
N LEU A 61 -13.94 9.70 -7.65
CA LEU A 61 -12.62 9.21 -8.08
C LEU A 61 -11.49 10.14 -7.61
N LEU A 62 -11.68 11.46 -7.72
CA LEU A 62 -10.70 12.45 -7.28
C LEU A 62 -10.41 12.37 -5.78
N SER A 63 -11.45 12.29 -4.93
CA SER A 63 -11.23 12.15 -3.48
C SER A 63 -10.55 10.82 -3.12
N LEU A 64 -10.87 9.74 -3.84
CA LEU A 64 -10.23 8.44 -3.67
C LEU A 64 -8.74 8.49 -4.05
N SER A 65 -8.39 9.11 -5.17
CA SER A 65 -6.99 9.28 -5.62
C SER A 65 -6.21 10.20 -4.67
N GLU A 66 -6.81 11.29 -4.20
CA GLU A 66 -6.15 12.14 -3.21
C GLU A 66 -5.81 11.36 -1.93
N ILE A 67 -6.76 10.57 -1.41
CA ILE A 67 -6.56 9.71 -0.24
C ILE A 67 -5.49 8.65 -0.52
N ALA A 68 -5.52 8.01 -1.69
CA ALA A 68 -4.54 7.02 -2.10
C ALA A 68 -3.12 7.61 -2.16
N LEU A 69 -2.94 8.79 -2.74
CA LEU A 69 -1.65 9.50 -2.80
C LEU A 69 -1.14 9.90 -1.41
N GLN A 70 -2.03 10.35 -0.52
CA GLN A 70 -1.66 10.66 0.87
C GLN A 70 -1.23 9.40 1.64
N ALA A 71 -1.93 8.27 1.43
CA ALA A 71 -1.56 6.97 1.98
C ALA A 71 -0.21 6.49 1.42
N ALA A 72 0.00 6.63 0.11
CA ALA A 72 1.23 6.27 -0.59
C ALA A 72 2.44 7.05 -0.06
N ALA A 73 2.30 8.37 0.11
CA ALA A 73 3.33 9.22 0.68
C ALA A 73 3.70 8.78 2.10
N THR A 74 2.69 8.48 2.93
CA THR A 74 2.86 8.04 4.32
C THR A 74 3.52 6.67 4.42
N ASP A 75 3.06 5.70 3.63
CA ASP A 75 3.62 4.34 3.59
C ASP A 75 5.06 4.34 3.07
N THR A 76 5.33 5.14 2.04
CA THR A 76 6.69 5.28 1.50
C THR A 76 7.63 5.95 2.49
N ALA A 77 7.18 6.99 3.21
CA ALA A 77 7.98 7.61 4.27
C ALA A 77 8.27 6.64 5.42
N ARG A 78 7.32 5.76 5.75
CA ARG A 78 7.53 4.66 6.71
C ARG A 78 8.55 3.65 6.20
N SER A 79 8.41 3.23 4.94
CA SER A 79 9.36 2.36 4.24
C SER A 79 10.78 2.92 4.29
N ARG A 80 10.94 4.23 4.12
CA ARG A 80 12.24 4.91 4.29
C ARG A 80 12.78 4.81 5.71
N LYS A 81 11.95 5.04 6.73
CA LYS A 81 12.35 4.89 8.15
C LYS A 81 12.76 3.45 8.46
N ASP A 82 12.11 2.47 7.86
CA ASP A 82 12.51 1.07 8.02
C ASP A 82 13.88 0.78 7.42
N VAL A 83 14.19 1.37 6.26
CA VAL A 83 15.52 1.27 5.65
C VAL A 83 16.59 1.90 6.55
N ASP A 84 16.30 3.02 7.22
CA ASP A 84 17.20 3.58 8.22
C ASP A 84 17.47 2.61 9.37
N ARG A 85 16.43 1.95 9.89
CA ARG A 85 16.58 0.92 10.93
C ARG A 85 17.46 -0.23 10.45
N MET A 86 17.25 -0.70 9.22
CA MET A 86 18.10 -1.74 8.63
C MET A 86 19.55 -1.29 8.47
N LEU A 87 19.81 -0.05 8.07
CA LEU A 87 21.18 0.48 7.92
C LEU A 87 21.93 0.58 9.26
N ALA A 88 21.20 0.91 10.33
CA ALA A 88 21.71 1.03 11.69
C ALA A 88 21.88 -0.32 12.42
N ASP A 89 21.11 -1.34 12.05
CA ASP A 89 21.19 -2.67 12.65
C ASP A 89 22.55 -3.34 12.33
N PRO A 90 23.36 -3.71 13.33
CA PRO A 90 24.62 -4.40 13.12
C PRO A 90 24.46 -5.81 12.51
N ASN A 91 23.28 -6.42 12.62
CA ASN A 91 22.99 -7.74 12.05
C ASN A 91 22.56 -7.68 10.58
N THR A 92 22.32 -6.49 10.04
CA THR A 92 22.05 -6.34 8.62
C THR A 92 23.27 -6.74 7.81
N ARG A 93 23.07 -7.64 6.85
CA ARG A 93 24.13 -8.12 5.94
C ARG A 93 24.87 -6.93 5.33
N SER A 94 26.19 -6.89 5.49
CA SER A 94 27.02 -5.80 4.97
C SER A 94 26.84 -5.59 3.47
N SER A 95 26.65 -6.68 2.71
CA SER A 95 26.38 -6.65 1.27
C SER A 95 25.09 -5.92 0.89
N TRP A 96 24.14 -5.75 1.82
CA TRP A 96 22.88 -5.03 1.58
C TRP A 96 23.02 -3.52 1.72
N LYS A 97 24.06 -3.01 2.41
CA LYS A 97 24.16 -1.58 2.74
C LYS A 97 24.15 -0.65 1.53
N PRO A 98 24.87 -0.93 0.43
CA PRO A 98 24.79 -0.07 -0.77
C PRO A 98 23.37 0.00 -1.34
N ALA A 99 22.68 -1.15 -1.44
CA ALA A 99 21.32 -1.19 -1.96
C ALA A 99 20.32 -0.47 -1.04
N LEU A 100 20.47 -0.63 0.27
CA LEU A 100 19.66 0.08 1.27
C LEU A 100 19.86 1.59 1.16
N GLN A 101 21.09 2.09 1.00
CA GLN A 101 21.37 3.51 0.82
C GLN A 101 20.73 4.08 -0.46
N THR A 102 20.87 3.37 -1.59
CA THR A 102 20.23 3.79 -2.85
C THR A 102 18.71 3.78 -2.74
N CYS A 103 18.13 2.74 -2.16
CA CYS A 103 16.67 2.65 -2.00
C CYS A 103 16.13 3.67 -1.00
N LYS A 104 16.88 4.02 0.05
CA LYS A 104 16.52 5.10 0.98
C LYS A 104 16.28 6.42 0.26
N ALA A 105 17.25 6.87 -0.54
CA ALA A 105 17.15 8.12 -1.28
C ALA A 105 15.98 8.12 -2.28
N ASN A 106 15.73 6.97 -2.92
CA ASN A 106 14.58 6.81 -3.80
C ASN A 106 13.25 6.83 -3.04
N PHE A 107 13.14 6.24 -1.85
CA PHE A 107 11.91 6.32 -1.05
C PHE A 107 11.63 7.75 -0.57
N ASP A 108 12.65 8.52 -0.19
CA ASP A 108 12.48 9.94 0.13
C ASP A 108 11.88 10.72 -1.07
N LYS A 109 12.41 10.47 -2.28
CA LYS A 109 11.87 11.05 -3.52
C LYS A 109 10.42 10.61 -3.76
N VAL A 110 10.15 9.31 -3.71
CA VAL A 110 8.80 8.75 -3.96
C VAL A 110 7.75 9.35 -3.01
N ALA A 111 8.08 9.50 -1.72
CA ALA A 111 7.17 10.10 -0.75
C ALA A 111 6.89 11.58 -1.07
N ALA A 112 7.92 12.32 -1.49
CA ALA A 112 7.79 13.73 -1.88
C ALA A 112 6.93 13.90 -3.15
N GLU A 113 7.15 13.05 -4.15
CA GLU A 113 6.38 13.08 -5.41
C GLU A 113 4.91 12.72 -5.17
N PHE A 114 4.60 11.66 -4.40
CA PHE A 114 3.20 11.35 -4.05
C PHE A 114 2.52 12.49 -3.26
N SER A 115 3.25 13.11 -2.33
CA SER A 115 2.74 14.25 -1.57
C SER A 115 2.52 15.49 -2.46
N ALA A 116 3.36 15.70 -3.47
CA ALA A 116 3.17 16.76 -4.45
C ALA A 116 1.96 16.49 -5.34
N ALA A 117 1.85 15.27 -5.86
CA ALA A 117 0.71 14.82 -6.66
C ALA A 117 -0.62 15.04 -5.92
N SER A 118 -0.70 14.64 -4.64
CA SER A 118 -1.94 14.79 -3.86
C SER A 118 -2.38 16.24 -3.74
N ARG A 119 -1.43 17.18 -3.58
CA ARG A 119 -1.74 18.62 -3.51
C ARG A 119 -2.16 19.20 -4.86
N LYS A 120 -1.58 18.71 -5.96
CA LYS A 120 -1.83 19.23 -7.31
C LYS A 120 -3.07 18.63 -7.96
N LEU A 121 -3.53 17.46 -7.52
CA LEU A 121 -4.58 16.68 -8.20
C LEU A 121 -5.84 17.49 -8.57
N MET A 122 -6.29 18.39 -7.69
CA MET A 122 -7.48 19.22 -7.93
C MET A 122 -7.22 20.48 -8.77
N MET A 123 -5.98 20.96 -8.81
CA MET A 123 -5.60 22.22 -9.48
C MET A 123 -5.03 21.99 -10.87
N ASP A 124 -4.22 20.93 -11.02
CA ASP A 124 -3.49 20.59 -12.22
C ASP A 124 -3.25 19.07 -12.27
N ARG A 125 -4.20 18.36 -12.88
CA ARG A 125 -4.14 16.90 -13.05
C ARG A 125 -2.94 16.45 -13.88
N LEU A 126 -2.49 17.25 -14.86
CA LEU A 126 -1.34 16.90 -15.70
C LEU A 126 -0.06 16.94 -14.87
N SER A 127 0.11 17.98 -14.05
CA SER A 127 1.24 18.05 -13.13
C SER A 127 1.19 16.96 -12.05
N ALA A 128 0.01 16.62 -11.53
CA ALA A 128 -0.14 15.51 -10.58
C ALA A 128 0.25 14.16 -11.22
N ASN A 129 -0.17 13.92 -12.47
CA ASN A 129 0.23 12.74 -13.23
C ASN A 129 1.73 12.67 -13.46
N TYR A 130 2.35 13.81 -13.78
CA TYR A 130 3.80 13.88 -13.93
C TYR A 130 4.51 13.48 -12.63
N ASP A 131 4.08 14.00 -11.47
CA ASP A 131 4.65 13.63 -10.18
C ASP A 131 4.48 12.11 -9.89
N VAL A 132 3.32 11.52 -10.18
CA VAL A 132 3.09 10.06 -10.07
C VAL A 132 4.06 9.26 -10.95
N LEU A 133 4.32 9.73 -12.17
CA LEU A 133 5.31 9.10 -13.06
C LEU A 133 6.73 9.22 -12.50
N MET A 134 7.10 10.37 -11.92
CA MET A 134 8.40 10.56 -11.27
C MET A 134 8.58 9.65 -10.05
N ALA A 135 7.52 9.45 -9.25
CA ALA A 135 7.49 8.44 -8.19
C ALA A 135 7.73 7.04 -8.76
N SER A 136 7.00 6.65 -9.82
CA SER A 136 7.17 5.35 -10.48
C SER A 136 8.61 5.10 -10.96
N GLN A 137 9.25 6.11 -11.55
CA GLN A 137 10.65 6.02 -11.99
C GLN A 137 11.60 5.82 -10.81
N ALA A 138 11.43 6.57 -9.72
CA ALA A 138 12.25 6.42 -8.50
C ALA A 138 12.08 5.03 -7.85
N ILE A 139 10.85 4.50 -7.81
CA ILE A 139 10.57 3.13 -7.37
C ILE A 139 11.35 2.11 -8.23
N ASN A 140 11.38 2.31 -9.55
CA ASN A 140 12.09 1.42 -10.46
C ASN A 140 13.61 1.57 -10.37
N ALA A 141 14.15 2.74 -10.05
CA ALA A 141 15.58 2.95 -9.86
C ALA A 141 16.15 2.12 -8.68
N CYS A 142 15.43 2.06 -7.55
CA CYS A 142 15.80 1.18 -6.43
C CYS A 142 15.87 -0.30 -6.87
N LEU A 143 14.90 -0.77 -7.67
CA LEU A 143 14.91 -2.13 -8.19
C LEU A 143 16.05 -2.38 -9.18
N ALA A 144 16.29 -1.44 -10.10
CA ALA A 144 17.35 -1.56 -11.09
C ALA A 144 18.70 -1.74 -10.39
N PHE A 145 18.93 -1.00 -9.30
CA PHE A 145 20.11 -1.16 -8.45
C PHE A 145 20.20 -2.55 -7.80
N LEU A 146 19.11 -3.04 -7.21
CA LEU A 146 19.07 -4.39 -6.62
C LEU A 146 19.43 -5.46 -7.66
N ARG A 147 18.84 -5.36 -8.86
CA ARG A 147 19.07 -6.31 -9.96
C ARG A 147 20.51 -6.25 -10.49
N SER A 148 21.05 -5.05 -10.73
CA SER A 148 22.41 -4.90 -11.27
C SER A 148 23.47 -5.45 -10.32
N HIS A 149 23.21 -5.44 -9.02
CA HIS A 149 24.10 -5.98 -8.00
C HIS A 149 23.74 -7.40 -7.54
N LYS A 150 22.80 -8.06 -8.22
CA LYS A 150 22.28 -9.40 -7.89
C LYS A 150 21.88 -9.54 -6.41
N GLN A 151 21.41 -8.45 -5.81
CA GLN A 151 20.99 -8.41 -4.41
C GLN A 151 19.52 -8.79 -4.30
N ASN A 152 19.22 -9.73 -3.40
CA ASN A 152 17.86 -10.00 -2.95
C ASN A 152 17.71 -9.47 -1.52
N VAL A 153 16.94 -8.38 -1.40
CA VAL A 153 16.56 -7.78 -0.11
C VAL A 153 15.04 -7.84 -0.02
N PRO A 154 14.45 -8.96 0.45
CA PRO A 154 13.00 -9.18 0.41
C PRO A 154 12.16 -8.04 1.01
N PRO A 155 12.58 -7.39 2.11
CA PRO A 155 11.85 -6.24 2.63
C PRO A 155 11.76 -5.05 1.66
N LEU A 156 12.71 -4.86 0.74
CA LEU A 156 12.66 -3.81 -0.28
C LEU A 156 11.73 -4.18 -1.45
N VAL A 157 11.66 -5.46 -1.81
CA VAL A 157 10.79 -5.96 -2.87
C VAL A 157 9.32 -5.77 -2.51
N THR A 158 8.94 -6.06 -1.27
CA THR A 158 7.55 -5.92 -0.77
C THR A 158 7.11 -4.45 -0.79
N ARG A 159 7.93 -3.55 -0.24
CA ARG A 159 7.64 -2.10 -0.18
C ARG A 159 7.47 -1.49 -1.57
N ARG A 160 8.27 -1.96 -2.53
CA ARG A 160 8.14 -1.56 -3.93
C ARG A 160 6.80 -2.00 -4.53
N ALA A 161 6.35 -3.23 -4.27
CA ALA A 161 5.07 -3.72 -4.78
C ALA A 161 3.90 -2.86 -4.26
N HIS A 162 3.95 -2.48 -2.98
CA HIS A 162 2.96 -1.55 -2.39
C HIS A 162 2.99 -0.19 -3.08
N ALA A 163 4.16 0.44 -3.18
CA ALA A 163 4.30 1.75 -3.83
C ALA A 163 3.84 1.73 -5.31
N LYS A 164 4.03 0.62 -6.02
CA LYS A 164 3.52 0.43 -7.39
C LYS A 164 2.01 0.31 -7.48
N SER A 165 1.37 -0.24 -6.44
CA SER A 165 -0.09 -0.37 -6.40
C SER A 165 -0.73 1.00 -6.40
N PHE A 166 -0.18 1.95 -5.63
CA PHE A 166 -0.60 3.35 -5.65
C PHE A 166 -0.44 4.02 -7.02
N VAL A 167 0.72 3.85 -7.68
CA VAL A 167 0.89 4.35 -9.07
C VAL A 167 -0.20 3.80 -10.00
N SER A 168 -0.52 2.50 -9.91
CA SER A 168 -1.56 1.91 -10.75
C SER A 168 -2.96 2.45 -10.45
N ILE A 169 -3.28 2.72 -9.19
CA ILE A 169 -4.55 3.33 -8.76
C ILE A 169 -4.68 4.73 -9.36
N ASP A 170 -3.64 5.55 -9.22
CA ASP A 170 -3.69 6.94 -9.66
C ASP A 170 -3.79 7.07 -11.18
N LEU A 171 -3.05 6.25 -11.94
CA LEU A 171 -3.18 6.24 -13.41
C LEU A 171 -4.60 5.89 -13.87
N VAL A 172 -5.27 4.95 -13.20
CA VAL A 172 -6.67 4.59 -13.50
C VAL A 172 -7.64 5.75 -13.24
N VAL A 173 -7.37 6.55 -12.21
CA VAL A 173 -8.22 7.69 -11.83
C VAL A 173 -7.98 8.90 -12.72
N THR A 174 -6.77 9.08 -13.21
CA THR A 174 -6.37 10.30 -13.92
C THR A 174 -6.43 10.20 -15.44
N GLU A 175 -6.53 9.00 -16.02
CA GLU A 175 -7.01 8.72 -17.38
C GLU A 175 -8.51 9.01 -17.54
#